data_AF-A0A2D9H894-F1
#
_entry.id   AF-A0A2D9H894-F1
#
_cell.length_a   1.000
_cell.length_b   1.000
_cell.length_c   1.000
_cell.angle_alpha   90.00
_cell.angle_beta   90.00
_cell.angle_gamma   90.00
#
_symmetry.space_group_name_H-M   'P 1'
#
loop_
_entity.id
_entity.type
_entity.pdbx_description
1 polymer ?
#
loop_
_entity_poly.entity_id
_entity_poly.type
_entity_poly.pdbx_seq_one_letter_code
_entity_poly.pdbx_strand_id
1 'polypeptide(L)'
;MSRGSGEATTRTRTGRVAVLLAAATVAAIDLAAKAASEVRLADSSVDLGLLQLQLAYNSGVAFSMGDRLPVSVIVAVTAAIAVVLAVYAWRRAPHAGWVERIAGGAVIGGAL
;
A
#
# COMPACT_ATOMS: atom_id res chain seq x y z
N MET A 1 -5.57 -13.40 -38.58
CA MET A 1 -4.52 -12.88 -37.66
C MET A 1 -5.04 -12.00 -36.49
N SER A 2 -6.36 -11.80 -36.26
CA SER A 2 -6.83 -10.87 -35.19
C SER A 2 -7.07 -11.47 -33.80
N ARG A 3 -7.13 -12.81 -33.65
CA ARG A 3 -7.41 -13.45 -32.35
C ARG A 3 -6.29 -13.27 -31.32
N GLY A 4 -5.02 -13.24 -31.74
CA GLY A 4 -3.88 -13.09 -30.83
C GLY A 4 -3.76 -11.69 -30.19
N SER A 5 -4.21 -10.64 -30.89
CA SER A 5 -4.13 -9.25 -30.40
C SER A 5 -5.12 -8.99 -29.27
N GLY A 6 -6.33 -9.57 -29.36
CA GLY A 6 -7.37 -9.44 -28.33
C GLY A 6 -7.02 -10.15 -27.02
N GLU A 7 -6.42 -11.34 -27.11
CA GLU A 7 -6.06 -12.14 -25.94
C GLU A 7 -4.90 -11.51 -25.14
N ALA A 8 -3.91 -10.96 -25.83
CA ALA A 8 -2.80 -10.23 -25.21
C ALA A 8 -3.26 -8.95 -24.50
N THR A 9 -4.20 -8.21 -25.11
CA THR A 9 -4.80 -6.99 -24.54
C THR A 9 -5.59 -7.30 -23.27
N THR A 10 -6.39 -8.37 -23.29
CA THR A 10 -7.15 -8.84 -22.12
C THR A 10 -6.22 -9.25 -20.98
N ARG A 11 -5.19 -10.05 -21.24
CA ARG A 11 -4.22 -10.50 -20.21
C ARG A 11 -3.49 -9.32 -19.55
N THR A 12 -3.13 -8.31 -20.34
CA THR A 12 -2.51 -7.06 -19.89
C THR A 12 -3.45 -6.29 -18.95
N ARG A 13 -4.72 -6.13 -19.35
CA ARG A 13 -5.74 -5.44 -18.56
C ARG A 13 -6.02 -6.17 -17.24
N THR A 14 -6.18 -7.48 -17.28
CA THR A 14 -6.43 -8.30 -16.09
C THR A 14 -5.28 -8.21 -15.08
N GLY A 15 -4.02 -8.24 -15.55
CA GLY A 15 -2.85 -8.10 -14.67
C GLY A 15 -2.81 -6.77 -13.93
N ARG A 16 -3.11 -5.67 -14.64
CA ARG A 16 -3.16 -4.32 -14.07
C ARG A 16 -4.29 -4.14 -13.06
N VAL A 17 -5.48 -4.65 -13.38
CA VAL A 17 -6.63 -4.65 -12.48
C VAL A 17 -6.31 -5.40 -11.19
N ALA A 18 -5.63 -6.56 -11.28
CA ALA A 18 -5.26 -7.33 -10.10
C ALA A 18 -4.33 -6.55 -9.16
N VAL A 19 -3.34 -5.82 -9.69
CA VAL A 19 -2.44 -4.98 -8.88
C VAL A 19 -3.21 -3.84 -8.20
N LEU A 20 -4.09 -3.15 -8.94
CA LEU A 20 -4.89 -2.06 -8.37
C LEU A 20 -5.85 -2.55 -7.29
N LEU A 21 -6.50 -3.69 -7.51
CA LEU A 21 -7.40 -4.28 -6.50
C LEU A 21 -6.62 -4.66 -5.25
N ALA A 22 -5.46 -5.31 -5.39
CA ALA A 22 -4.62 -5.65 -4.24
C ALA A 22 -4.18 -4.40 -3.46
N ALA A 23 -3.75 -3.34 -4.16
CA ALA A 23 -3.38 -2.08 -3.52
C ALA A 23 -4.56 -1.42 -2.78
N ALA A 24 -5.72 -1.34 -3.43
CA ALA A 24 -6.93 -0.78 -2.83
C ALA A 24 -7.39 -1.57 -1.60
N THR A 25 -7.34 -2.90 -1.66
CA THR A 25 -7.68 -3.76 -0.53
C THR A 25 -6.74 -3.54 0.65
N VAL A 26 -5.42 -3.48 0.40
CA VAL A 26 -4.43 -3.28 1.48
C VAL A 26 -4.59 -1.89 2.11
N ALA A 27 -4.73 -0.84 1.31
CA ALA A 27 -4.96 0.52 1.81
C ALA A 27 -6.26 0.61 2.63
N ALA A 28 -7.33 -0.04 2.17
CA ALA A 28 -8.60 -0.07 2.90
C ALA A 28 -8.49 -0.78 4.26
N ILE A 29 -7.77 -1.91 4.31
CA ILE A 29 -7.52 -2.63 5.57
C ILE A 29 -6.69 -1.78 6.52
N ASP A 30 -5.62 -1.15 6.04
CA ASP A 30 -4.76 -0.28 6.85
C ASP A 30 -5.54 0.89 7.46
N LEU A 31 -6.30 1.62 6.64
CA LEU A 31 -7.06 2.78 7.10
C LEU A 31 -8.18 2.38 8.07
N ALA A 32 -8.87 1.26 7.80
CA ALA A 32 -9.89 0.73 8.70
C ALA A 32 -9.29 0.29 10.04
N ALA A 33 -8.11 -0.33 10.03
CA ALA A 33 -7.41 -0.74 11.25
C ALA A 33 -6.98 0.48 12.08
N LYS A 34 -6.47 1.53 11.43
CA LYS A 34 -6.14 2.82 12.10
C LYS A 34 -7.37 3.47 12.71
N ALA A 35 -8.46 3.58 11.96
CA ALA A 35 -9.71 4.15 12.46
C ALA A 35 -10.30 3.34 13.63
N ALA A 36 -10.27 2.01 13.56
CA ALA A 36 -10.69 1.15 14.66
C ALA A 36 -9.78 1.32 15.89
N SER A 37 -8.48 1.51 15.68
CA SER A 37 -7.51 1.74 16.76
C SER A 37 -7.76 3.07 17.46
N GLU A 38 -8.03 4.15 16.72
CA GLU A 38 -8.39 5.46 17.31
C GLU A 38 -9.63 5.36 18.20
N VAL A 39 -10.63 4.56 17.81
CA VAL A 39 -11.86 4.40 18.62
C VAL A 39 -11.67 3.48 19.82
N ARG A 40 -10.87 2.43 19.69
CA ARG A 40 -10.78 1.35 20.70
C ARG A 40 -9.59 1.51 21.66
N LEU A 41 -8.53 2.17 21.23
CA LEU A 41 -7.24 2.22 21.91
C LEU A 41 -6.81 3.64 22.32
N ALA A 42 -7.69 4.65 22.19
CA ALA A 42 -7.37 6.03 22.57
C ALA A 42 -6.88 6.14 24.03
N ASP A 43 -7.57 5.47 24.95
CA ASP A 43 -7.28 5.50 26.39
C ASP A 43 -6.88 4.13 26.96
N SER A 44 -6.65 3.12 26.11
CA SER A 44 -6.34 1.76 26.56
C SER A 44 -5.50 0.97 25.58
N SER A 45 -4.84 -0.08 26.06
CA SER A 45 -4.12 -1.05 25.26
C SER A 45 -4.78 -2.42 25.32
N VAL A 46 -4.70 -3.21 24.25
CA VAL A 46 -5.13 -4.62 24.26
C VAL A 46 -3.91 -5.52 24.32
N ASP A 47 -3.81 -6.31 25.38
CA ASP A 47 -2.78 -7.33 25.53
C ASP A 47 -3.24 -8.64 24.87
N LEU A 48 -2.42 -9.17 23.97
CA LEU A 48 -2.60 -10.44 23.27
C LEU A 48 -1.56 -11.48 23.71
N GLY A 49 -0.86 -11.24 24.84
CA GLY A 49 0.17 -12.09 25.41
C GLY A 49 1.57 -11.67 24.96
N LEU A 50 2.03 -12.16 23.81
CA LEU A 50 3.34 -11.78 23.25
C LEU A 50 3.31 -10.43 22.52
N LEU A 51 2.10 -9.94 22.19
CA LEU A 51 1.88 -8.72 21.43
C LEU A 51 0.96 -7.80 22.23
N GLN A 52 1.23 -6.50 22.16
CA GLN A 52 0.36 -5.48 22.72
C GLN A 52 -0.07 -4.52 21.61
N LEU A 53 -1.38 -4.34 21.47
CA LEU A 53 -1.95 -3.32 20.62
C LEU A 53 -2.09 -2.03 21.42
N GLN A 54 -1.50 -0.96 20.91
CA GLN A 54 -1.57 0.36 21.50
C GLN A 54 -1.69 1.40 20.39
N LEU A 55 -2.43 2.47 20.66
CA LEU A 55 -2.47 3.61 19.75
C LEU A 55 -1.22 4.47 19.97
N ALA A 56 -0.41 4.62 18.92
CA ALA A 56 0.79 5.47 18.94
C ALA A 56 0.83 6.33 17.68
N TYR A 57 1.14 7.61 17.85
CA TYR A 57 1.29 8.55 16.74
C TYR A 57 2.77 8.70 16.41
N ASN A 58 3.14 8.37 15.17
CA ASN A 58 4.51 8.51 14.70
C ASN A 58 4.67 9.83 13.92
N SER A 59 5.24 10.85 14.57
CA SER A 59 5.44 12.19 13.98
C SER A 59 6.65 12.28 13.03
N GLY A 60 7.53 11.27 13.01
CA GLY A 60 8.71 11.22 12.14
C GLY A 60 8.85 9.88 11.40
N VAL A 61 9.46 9.88 10.21
CA VAL A 61 9.86 8.63 9.54
C VAL A 61 10.76 7.80 10.46
N ALA A 62 10.86 6.49 10.24
CA ALA A 62 11.54 5.53 11.13
C ALA A 62 12.79 6.11 11.81
N PHE A 63 12.88 5.96 13.14
CA PHE A 63 13.95 6.51 14.00
C PHE A 63 13.98 8.05 14.11
N SER A 64 12.83 8.71 13.97
CA SER A 64 12.70 10.18 14.02
C SER A 64 13.50 10.93 12.95
N MET A 65 13.90 10.25 11.87
CA MET A 65 14.69 10.88 10.80
C MET A 65 14.00 12.08 10.14
N GLY A 66 12.66 12.14 10.21
CA GLY A 66 11.87 13.24 9.67
C GLY A 66 11.21 14.16 10.70
N ASP A 67 11.49 14.02 11.99
CA ASP A 67 10.88 14.83 13.06
C ASP A 67 10.99 16.34 12.80
N ARG A 68 12.14 16.78 12.26
CA ARG A 68 12.40 18.19 11.95
C ARG A 68 11.97 18.64 10.55
N LEU A 69 11.44 17.74 9.74
CA LEU A 69 10.98 18.09 8.39
C LEU A 69 9.53 18.59 8.45
N PRO A 70 9.16 19.58 7.62
CA PRO A 70 7.76 19.93 7.44
C PRO A 70 6.96 18.70 6.97
N VAL A 71 5.76 18.51 7.51
CA VAL A 71 4.87 17.39 7.15
C VAL A 71 4.67 17.30 5.63
N SER A 72 4.58 18.45 4.95
CA SER A 72 4.45 18.52 3.49
C SER A 72 5.61 17.85 2.75
N VAL A 73 6.84 17.93 3.27
CA VAL A 73 8.01 17.27 2.68
C VAL A 73 7.89 15.76 2.80
N ILE A 74 7.52 15.26 3.98
CA ILE A 74 7.35 13.82 4.23
C ILE A 74 6.26 13.28 3.30
N VAL A 75 5.11 13.94 3.24
CA VAL A 75 4.00 13.55 2.35
C VAL A 75 4.42 13.60 0.89
N ALA A 76 5.13 14.64 0.44
CA ALA A 76 5.56 14.76 -0.94
C ALA A 76 6.54 13.65 -1.34
N VAL A 77 7.49 13.31 -0.48
CA VAL A 77 8.46 12.23 -0.73
C VAL A 77 7.75 10.87 -0.77
N THR A 78 6.89 10.58 0.20
CA THR A 78 6.11 9.33 0.23
C THR A 78 5.22 9.21 -1.00
N ALA A 79 4.51 10.28 -1.38
CA ALA A 79 3.68 10.31 -2.57
C ALA A 79 4.51 10.10 -3.84
N ALA A 80 5.69 10.73 -3.96
CA ALA A 80 6.56 10.54 -5.11
C ALA A 80 7.03 9.08 -5.23
N ILE A 81 7.45 8.46 -4.12
CA ILE A 81 7.85 7.05 -4.09
C ILE A 81 6.66 6.14 -4.44
N ALA A 82 5.49 6.38 -3.84
CA ALA A 82 4.28 5.61 -4.13
C ALA A 82 3.90 5.68 -5.61
N VAL A 83 3.97 6.87 -6.23
CA VAL A 83 3.72 7.06 -7.67
C VAL A 83 4.73 6.29 -8.51
N VAL A 84 6.02 6.36 -8.20
CA VAL A 84 7.06 5.60 -8.93
C VAL A 84 6.81 4.10 -8.85
N LEU A 85 6.49 3.58 -7.66
CA LEU A 85 6.20 2.17 -7.45
C LEU A 85 4.91 1.74 -8.16
N ALA A 86 3.87 2.57 -8.13
CA ALA A 86 2.62 2.34 -8.84
C ALA A 86 2.84 2.28 -10.36
N VAL A 87 3.61 3.22 -10.93
CA VAL A 87 3.97 3.23 -12.35
C VAL A 87 4.80 2.00 -12.71
N TYR A 88 5.77 1.64 -11.88
CA TYR A 88 6.60 0.45 -12.09
C TYR A 88 5.74 -0.83 -12.10
N ALA A 89 4.92 -1.04 -11.08
CA ALA A 89 4.05 -2.20 -10.97
C ALA A 89 3.03 -2.25 -12.12
N TRP A 90 2.47 -1.10 -12.52
CA TRP A 90 1.53 -1.01 -13.65
C TRP A 90 2.17 -1.41 -14.99
N ARG A 91 3.43 -1.02 -15.21
CA ARG A 91 4.20 -1.40 -16.41
C ARG A 91 4.62 -2.87 -16.38
N ARG A 92 4.95 -3.42 -15.21
CA ARG A 92 5.37 -4.82 -15.02
C ARG A 92 4.21 -5.81 -14.95
N ALA A 93 3.03 -5.40 -14.50
CA ALA A 93 1.86 -6.26 -14.29
C ALA A 93 1.53 -7.23 -15.45
N PRO A 94 1.62 -6.84 -16.74
CA PRO A 94 1.34 -7.74 -17.86
C PRO A 94 2.31 -8.93 -17.97
N HIS A 95 3.55 -8.76 -17.49
CA HIS A 95 4.63 -9.76 -17.54
C HIS A 95 4.89 -10.42 -16.18
N ALA A 96 4.29 -9.89 -15.11
CA ALA A 96 4.46 -10.38 -13.75
C ALA A 96 3.61 -11.62 -13.48
N GLY A 97 4.17 -12.56 -12.70
CA GLY A 97 3.42 -13.67 -12.13
C GLY A 97 2.41 -13.22 -11.07
N TRP A 98 1.51 -14.12 -10.64
CA TRP A 98 0.45 -13.78 -9.68
C TRP A 98 1.01 -13.32 -8.32
N VAL A 99 2.08 -13.94 -7.82
CA VAL A 99 2.76 -13.53 -6.58
C VAL A 99 3.32 -12.12 -6.69
N GLU A 100 4.02 -11.81 -7.79
CA GLU A 100 4.62 -10.49 -8.01
C GLU A 100 3.56 -9.38 -8.10
N ARG A 101 2.37 -9.70 -8.64
CA ARG A 101 1.24 -8.77 -8.67
C ARG A 101 0.67 -8.49 -7.27
N ILE A 102 0.50 -9.52 -6.45
CA ILE A 102 0.03 -9.36 -5.06
C ILE A 102 1.05 -8.58 -4.24
N ALA A 103 2.34 -8.94 -4.33
CA ALA A 103 3.41 -8.26 -3.63
C ALA A 103 3.50 -6.78 -4.05
N GLY A 104 3.46 -6.49 -5.36
CA GLY A 104 3.46 -5.13 -5.88
C GLY A 104 2.23 -4.33 -5.40
N GLY A 105 1.05 -4.94 -5.44
CA GLY A 105 -0.17 -4.36 -4.90
C GLY A 105 -0.06 -4.05 -3.41
N ALA A 106 0.46 -4.97 -2.60
CA ALA A 106 0.62 -4.77 -1.16
C ALA A 106 1.58 -3.63 -0.80
N VAL A 107 2.71 -3.51 -1.52
CA VAL A 107 3.66 -2.41 -1.34
C VAL A 107 3.02 -1.06 -1.67
N ILE A 108 2.27 -0.98 -2.77
CA ILE A 108 1.57 0.26 -3.16
C ILE A 108 0.49 0.58 -2.13
N GLY A 109 -0.32 -0.41 -1.75
CA GLY A 109 -1.41 -0.23 -0.79
C GLY A 109 -0.93 0.21 0.59
N GLY A 110 0.21 -0.29 1.06
CA GLY A 110 0.80 0.15 2.33
C GLY A 110 1.51 1.52 2.27
N ALA A 111 1.77 2.04 1.07
CA ALA A 111 2.37 3.36 0.87
C ALA A 111 1.34 4.48 0.69
N LEU A 112 0.06 4.13 0.53
CA LEU A 112 -1.09 5.04 0.40
C LEU A 112 -1.72 5.29 1.76
#